data_AF-W7W5P6-F1
#
_entry.id   AF-W7W5P6-F1
#
_cell.length_a   1.000
_cell.length_b   1.000
_cell.length_c   1.000
_cell.angle_alpha   90.00
_cell.angle_beta   90.00
_cell.angle_gamma   90.00
#
_symmetry.space_group_name_H-M   'P 1'
#
loop_
_entity.id
_entity.type
_entity.pdbx_description
1 polymer ?
#
loop_
_entity_poly.entity_id
_entity_poly.type
_entity_poly.pdbx_seq_one_letter_code
_entity_poly.pdbx_strand_id
1 'polypeptide(L)'
;MSDKQVIQILNELIETSKDGQYGFAKCAERAESVALKQTLQARAAECESAAVELQALVLQHGGSPEDHGSVAGAFIGDGCR
;
A
#
# COMPACT_ATOMS: atom_id res chain seq x y z
N MET A 1 -17.78 -14.07 -2.09
CA MET A 1 -16.68 -13.17 -2.49
C MET A 1 -15.91 -13.89 -3.58
N SER A 2 -15.76 -13.30 -4.77
CA SER A 2 -14.92 -13.86 -5.85
C SER A 2 -13.47 -13.45 -5.66
N ASP A 3 -12.51 -14.18 -6.25
CA ASP A 3 -11.09 -13.81 -6.17
C ASP A 3 -10.83 -12.41 -6.71
N LYS A 4 -11.57 -11.97 -7.74
CA LYS A 4 -11.50 -10.59 -8.25
C LYS A 4 -11.89 -9.55 -7.20
N GLN A 5 -12.95 -9.82 -6.44
CA GLN A 5 -13.36 -8.93 -5.34
C GLN A 5 -12.35 -8.93 -4.20
N VAL A 6 -11.77 -10.09 -3.87
CA VAL A 6 -10.72 -10.21 -2.85
C VAL A 6 -9.49 -9.42 -3.27
N ILE A 7 -9.01 -9.59 -4.51
CA ILE A 7 -7.87 -8.85 -5.07
C ILE A 7 -8.12 -7.34 -5.02
N GLN A 8 -9.31 -6.87 -5.41
CA GLN A 8 -9.66 -5.45 -5.36
C GLN A 8 -9.56 -4.90 -3.93
N ILE A 9 -10.19 -5.58 -2.96
CA ILE A 9 -10.16 -5.16 -1.56
C ILE A 9 -8.73 -5.18 -1.01
N LEU A 10 -7.93 -6.20 -1.35
CA LEU A 10 -6.54 -6.29 -0.92
C LEU A 10 -5.71 -5.12 -1.48
N ASN A 11 -5.90 -4.74 -2.75
CA ASN A 11 -5.24 -3.58 -3.34
C ASN A 11 -5.68 -2.27 -2.66
N GLU A 12 -6.96 -2.05 -2.40
CA GLU A 12 -7.45 -0.89 -1.64
C GLU A 12 -6.79 -0.80 -0.23
N LEU A 13 -6.57 -1.94 0.42
CA LEU A 13 -5.87 -2.00 1.71
C LEU A 13 -4.36 -1.76 1.60
N ILE A 14 -3.73 -2.19 0.50
CA ILE A 14 -2.32 -1.89 0.21
C ILE A 14 -2.13 -0.38 0.03
N GLU A 15 -2.97 0.27 -0.77
CA GLU A 15 -2.96 1.73 -0.97
C GLU A 15 -3.12 2.46 0.37
N THR A 16 -4.15 2.09 1.15
CA THR A 16 -4.40 2.65 2.48
C THR A 16 -3.21 2.50 3.42
N SER A 17 -2.55 1.34 3.40
CA SER A 17 -1.36 1.08 4.23
C SER A 17 -0.18 1.96 3.82
N LYS A 18 0.04 2.14 2.51
CA LYS A 18 1.12 3.00 1.98
C LYS A 18 0.87 4.48 2.28
N ASP A 19 -0.36 4.95 2.14
CA ASP A 19 -0.74 6.30 2.54
C ASP A 19 -0.52 6.52 4.05
N GLY A 20 -0.85 5.52 4.88
CA GLY A 20 -0.56 5.51 6.30
C GLY A 20 0.94 5.60 6.60
N GLN A 21 1.76 4.76 5.94
CA GLN A 21 3.22 4.79 6.06
C GLN A 21 3.76 6.18 5.73
N TYR A 22 3.37 6.75 4.58
CA TYR A 22 3.79 8.07 4.15
C TYR A 22 3.35 9.15 5.14
N GLY A 23 2.10 9.12 5.58
CA GLY A 23 1.54 10.07 6.55
C GLY A 23 2.28 10.04 7.88
N PHE A 24 2.52 8.85 8.43
CA PHE A 24 3.28 8.69 9.67
C PHE A 24 4.73 9.14 9.54
N ALA A 25 5.41 8.79 8.45
CA ALA A 25 6.77 9.26 8.18
C ALA A 25 6.84 10.80 8.10
N LYS A 26 5.90 11.43 7.40
CA LYS A 26 5.79 12.89 7.32
C LYS A 26 5.50 13.55 8.65
N CYS A 27 4.66 12.94 9.47
CA CYS A 27 4.41 13.42 10.84
C CYS A 27 5.67 13.29 11.71
N ALA A 28 6.43 12.20 11.58
CA ALA A 28 7.66 11.98 12.34
C ALA A 28 8.74 13.03 12.02
N GLU A 29 8.86 13.43 10.75
CA GLU A 29 9.78 14.50 10.32
C GLU A 29 9.52 15.82 11.07
N ARG A 30 8.25 16.12 11.38
CA ARG A 30 7.81 17.39 11.98
C ARG A 30 7.63 17.36 13.49
N ALA A 31 7.59 16.18 14.11
CA ALA A 31 7.42 16.07 15.55
C ALA A 31 8.63 16.68 16.28
N GLU A 32 8.42 17.32 17.42
CA GLU A 32 9.53 17.83 18.26
C GLU A 32 9.93 16.84 19.35
N SER A 33 8.95 16.10 19.89
CA SER A 33 9.17 15.09 20.92
C SER A 33 9.83 13.83 20.34
N VAL A 34 10.94 13.40 20.93
CA VAL A 34 11.67 12.18 20.57
C VAL A 34 10.77 10.94 20.69
N ALA A 35 10.00 10.83 21.77
CA ALA A 35 9.10 9.69 21.99
C ALA A 35 7.98 9.63 20.93
N LEU A 36 7.46 10.80 20.51
CA LEU A 36 6.46 10.88 19.45
C LEU A 36 7.05 10.50 18.09
N LYS A 37 8.28 10.97 17.77
CA LYS A 37 8.99 10.55 16.55
C LYS A 37 9.13 9.04 16.47
N GLN A 38 9.61 8.41 17.54
CA GLN A 38 9.79 6.96 17.61
C GLN A 38 8.48 6.21 17.40
N THR A 39 7.40 6.68 18.03
CA THR A 39 6.06 6.08 17.86
C THR A 39 5.59 6.18 16.42
N LEU A 40 5.70 7.36 15.79
CA LEU A 40 5.28 7.57 14.40
C LEU A 40 6.14 6.75 13.42
N GLN A 41 7.44 6.64 13.63
CA GLN A 41 8.32 5.79 12.83
C GLN A 41 7.96 4.31 12.96
N ALA A 42 7.65 3.84 14.17
CA ALA A 42 7.19 2.48 14.38
C ALA A 42 5.88 2.20 13.62
N ARG A 43 4.92 3.13 13.67
CA ARG A 43 3.67 3.02 12.91
C ARG A 43 3.90 3.00 11.40
N ALA A 44 4.83 3.81 10.89
CA ALA A 44 5.19 3.77 9.47
C ALA A 44 5.74 2.39 9.06
N ALA A 45 6.62 1.79 9.87
CA ALA A 45 7.17 0.46 9.60
C ALA A 45 6.11 -0.66 9.69
N GLU A 46 5.14 -0.54 10.60
CA GLU A 46 4.02 -1.47 10.68
C GLU A 46 3.11 -1.39 9.44
N CYS A 47 2.82 -0.17 8.96
CA CYS A 47 2.08 0.04 7.71
C CYS A 47 2.81 -0.55 6.49
N GLU A 48 4.14 -0.38 6.42
CA GLU A 48 4.97 -1.00 5.39
C GLU A 48 4.89 -2.53 5.42
N SER A 49 5.02 -3.12 6.62
CA SER A 49 4.94 -4.58 6.81
C SER A 49 3.56 -5.11 6.41
N ALA A 50 2.48 -4.42 6.80
CA ALA A 50 1.13 -4.77 6.42
C ALA A 50 0.93 -4.72 4.89
N ALA A 51 1.47 -3.70 4.22
CA ALA A 51 1.42 -3.63 2.75
C ALA A 51 2.11 -4.84 2.11
N VAL A 52 3.28 -5.23 2.58
CA VAL A 52 4.01 -6.42 2.08
C VAL A 52 3.20 -7.70 2.26
N GLU A 53 2.58 -7.89 3.43
CA GLU A 53 1.73 -9.06 3.70
C GLU A 53 0.51 -9.10 2.77
N LEU A 54 -0.16 -7.97 2.58
CA LEU A 54 -1.30 -7.86 1.68
C LEU A 54 -0.90 -8.12 0.23
N GLN A 55 0.27 -7.63 -0.21
CA GLN A 55 0.80 -7.90 -1.55
C GLN A 55 1.03 -9.41 -1.78
N ALA A 56 1.52 -10.12 -0.77
CA ALA A 56 1.67 -11.57 -0.83
C ALA A 56 0.31 -12.29 -0.99
N LEU A 57 -0.75 -11.80 -0.32
CA LEU A 57 -2.10 -12.33 -0.48
C LEU A 57 -2.66 -12.08 -1.88
N VAL A 58 -2.41 -10.91 -2.48
CA VAL A 58 -2.83 -10.62 -3.87
C VAL A 58 -2.24 -11.65 -4.83
N LEU A 59 -0.96 -11.97 -4.69
CA LEU A 59 -0.29 -13.00 -5.49
C LEU A 59 -0.90 -14.39 -5.27
N GLN A 60 -1.22 -14.75 -4.03
CA GLN A 60 -1.86 -16.04 -3.70
C GLN A 60 -3.24 -16.19 -4.35
N HIS A 61 -3.99 -15.10 -4.49
CA HIS A 61 -5.28 -15.08 -5.19
C HIS A 61 -5.17 -14.95 -6.71
N GLY A 62 -3.95 -14.94 -7.27
CA GLY A 62 -3.70 -14.83 -8.72
C GLY A 62 -3.83 -13.41 -9.28
N GLY A 63 -3.78 -12.40 -8.42
CA GLY A 63 -3.77 -10.99 -8.80
C GLY A 63 -2.37 -10.40 -8.93
N SER A 64 -2.30 -9.14 -9.36
CA SER A 64 -1.07 -8.34 -9.33
C SER A 64 -1.18 -7.30 -8.22
N PRO A 65 -0.24 -7.28 -7.25
CA PRO A 65 -0.23 -6.27 -6.21
C PRO A 65 0.04 -4.88 -6.78
N GLU A 66 -0.63 -3.87 -6.24
CA GLU A 66 -0.35 -2.48 -6.60
C GLU A 66 0.84 -1.92 -5.82
N ASP A 67 1.80 -1.35 -6.56
CA ASP A 67 2.91 -0.57 -6.02
C ASP A 67 2.78 0.86 -6.52
N HIS A 68 2.32 1.75 -5.64
CA HIS A 68 2.33 3.19 -5.90
C HIS A 68 3.75 3.63 -6.22
N GLY A 69 4.01 3.82 -7.52
CA GLY A 69 5.34 4.14 -8.03
C GLY A 69 5.64 3.62 -9.43
N SER A 70 4.81 2.79 -10.06
CA SER A 70 4.90 2.58 -11.50
C SER A 70 3.90 3.47 -12.22
N VAL A 71 4.42 4.33 -13.08
CA VAL A 71 3.71 4.95 -14.20
C VAL A 71 3.06 3.87 -15.07
N ALA A 72 1.94 3.29 -14.62
CA ALA A 72 1.02 2.54 -15.48
C ALA A 72 0.09 3.49 -16.25
N GLY A 73 0.47 4.76 -16.39
CA GLY A 73 0.06 5.58 -17.52
C GLY A 73 0.87 5.20 -18.77
N ALA A 74 0.71 3.98 -19.31
CA ALA A 74 1.09 3.59 -20.68
C ALA A 74 0.74 2.13 -21.00
N PHE A 75 -0.53 1.72 -20.88
CA PHE A 75 -1.06 0.70 -21.79
C PHE A 75 -2.42 1.17 -22.31
N ILE A 76 -2.33 1.95 -23.39
CA ILE A 76 -3.31 1.93 -24.48
C ILE A 76 -3.47 0.48 -24.93
N GLY A 77 -4.44 -0.22 -24.35
CA GLY A 77 -4.96 -1.47 -24.88
C GLY A 77 -6.27 -1.17 -25.59
N ASP A 78 -6.18 -0.85 -26.88
CA ASP A 78 -7.31 -0.92 -27.80
C ASP A 78 -8.02 -2.26 -27.62
N GLY A 79 -9.24 -2.20 -27.09
CA GLY A 79 -10.11 -3.35 -26.82
C GLY A 79 -11.40 -3.28 -27.62
N CYS A 80 -11.35 -2.81 -28.87
CA CYS A 80 -12.40 -3.09 -29.85
C CYS A 80 -12.07 -4.41 -30.57
N ARG A 81 -12.64 -5.51 -30.09
CA ARG A 81 -12.99 -6.67 -30.92
C ARG A 81 -14.23 -7.35 -30.36
#